data_AF-A0A815VYW4-F1
#
_entry.id   AF-A0A815VYW4-F1
#
_cell.length_a   1.000
_cell.length_b   1.000
_cell.length_c   1.000
_cell.angle_alpha   90.00
_cell.angle_beta   90.00
_cell.angle_gamma   90.00
#
_symmetry.space_group_name_H-M   'P 1'
#
loop_
_entity.id
_entity.type
_entity.pdbx_description
1 polymer ?
#
loop_
_entity_poly.entity_id
_entity_poly.type
_entity_poly.pdbx_seq_one_letter_code
_entity_poly.pdbx_strand_id
1 'polypeptide(L)'
;MALKTTVTSGFELVKQLQEWSVKNMTQETIFCTVDVADLYTMVPQIEGVLSLKKMLDELKLKQVGGLKVETIIRLSRFVMKNNYFYYDGQYYHQVRGGAMGSPLTLTMANCYMCFYERQIVKQIKNSGGLYFRYIHDIFLVINWPTRHLFKQIERWNQFDRNIKLSANIGLSTSFLDLYMENKDGKLFTTVYQKPSYEPYYLPFNSIHPLHMKKNIPYTMLLRAIRYCSTFESYLEEKEKLRMALLLNKYPSQFIENEFKKLFTKYDIDEPLKILNYEKQRQKIINSSQKMKLMVNYEKTIFVHFTYCSNMKLFPKKFHTLWNKYFEESPINEVIPILGTKNTYNLQRRLVQTKTNKG
;
A
#
# COMPACT_ATOMS: atom_id res chain seq x y z
N MET A 1 11.41 14.53 -3.96
CA MET A 1 11.50 14.57 -2.48
C MET A 1 10.52 13.60 -1.84
N ALA A 2 9.22 13.68 -2.16
CA ALA A 2 8.18 12.78 -1.62
C ALA A 2 8.47 11.28 -1.78
N LEU A 3 8.96 10.82 -2.94
CA LEU A 3 9.28 9.39 -3.16
C LEU A 3 10.35 8.82 -2.22
N LYS A 4 11.22 9.67 -1.64
CA LYS A 4 12.29 9.22 -0.73
C LYS A 4 11.86 9.19 0.74
N THR A 5 10.72 9.80 1.06
CA THR A 5 10.20 9.92 2.42
C THR A 5 8.85 9.25 2.58
N THR A 6 8.16 8.95 1.49
CA THR A 6 6.88 8.25 1.49
C THR A 6 7.12 6.76 1.34
N VAL A 7 6.56 5.97 2.23
CA VAL A 7 6.54 4.51 2.11
C VAL A 7 5.18 4.11 1.55
N THR A 8 5.16 3.10 0.70
CA THR A 8 3.92 2.58 0.10
C THR A 8 3.50 1.21 0.64
N SER A 9 4.41 0.49 1.28
CA SER A 9 4.14 -0.83 1.86
C SER A 9 5.10 -1.16 3.00
N GLY A 10 4.68 -2.02 3.93
CA GLY A 10 5.58 -2.53 4.98
C GLY A 10 6.79 -3.29 4.41
N PHE A 11 6.69 -3.88 3.22
CA PHE A 11 7.84 -4.51 2.56
C PHE A 11 8.96 -3.52 2.21
N GLU A 12 8.60 -2.37 1.63
CA GLU A 12 9.55 -1.30 1.34
C GLU A 12 10.23 -0.79 2.62
N LEU A 13 9.46 -0.69 3.70
CA LEU A 13 9.96 -0.31 5.02
C LEU A 13 10.97 -1.32 5.57
N VAL A 14 10.61 -2.62 5.59
CA VAL A 14 11.49 -3.70 6.08
C VAL A 14 12.84 -3.66 5.37
N LYS A 15 12.83 -3.49 4.04
CA LYS A 15 14.06 -3.46 3.24
C LYS A 15 14.97 -2.30 3.66
N GLN A 16 14.43 -1.09 3.73
CA GLN A 16 15.21 0.09 4.11
C GLN A 16 15.70 0.03 5.57
N LEU A 17 14.89 -0.53 6.47
CA LEU A 17 15.28 -0.73 7.85
C LEU A 17 16.43 -1.72 8.02
N GLN A 18 16.42 -2.84 7.28
CA GLN A 18 17.51 -3.81 7.33
C GLN A 18 18.82 -3.22 6.80
N GLU A 19 18.76 -2.53 5.67
CA GLU A 19 19.93 -1.88 5.07
C GLU A 19 20.53 -0.84 6.03
N TRP A 20 19.67 -0.09 6.73
CA TRP A 20 20.10 0.90 7.71
C TRP A 20 20.60 0.26 9.01
N SER A 21 19.93 -0.78 9.51
CA SER A 21 20.21 -1.35 10.82
C SER A 21 21.59 -2.00 10.89
N VAL A 22 22.03 -2.63 9.79
CA VAL A 22 23.36 -3.25 9.70
C VAL A 22 24.49 -2.26 9.97
N LYS A 23 24.30 -0.98 9.63
CA LYS A 23 25.36 0.04 9.71
C LYS A 23 25.21 0.99 10.90
N ASN A 24 23.98 1.26 11.32
CA ASN A 24 23.70 2.40 12.21
C ASN A 24 23.00 2.01 13.51
N MET A 25 22.45 0.79 13.63
CA MET A 25 21.66 0.43 14.81
C MET A 25 22.57 0.18 16.01
N THR A 26 22.18 0.72 17.16
CA THR A 26 22.84 0.58 18.45
C THR A 26 21.81 0.17 19.50
N GLN A 27 22.26 -0.17 20.71
CA GLN A 27 21.35 -0.47 21.83
C GLN A 27 20.45 0.72 22.20
N GLU A 28 20.89 1.94 21.89
CA GLU A 28 20.16 3.18 22.15
C GLU A 28 19.25 3.61 20.99
N THR A 29 19.25 2.88 19.87
CA THR A 29 18.34 3.20 18.76
C THR A 29 16.90 3.10 19.21
N ILE A 30 16.17 4.19 19.02
CA ILE A 30 14.74 4.28 19.32
C ILE A 30 13.92 4.34 18.04
N PHE A 31 12.74 3.75 18.12
CA PHE A 31 11.68 3.87 17.15
C PHE A 31 10.67 4.88 17.63
N CYS A 32 10.16 5.70 16.72
CA CYS A 32 9.13 6.68 17.02
C CYS A 32 8.05 6.66 15.94
N THR A 33 6.82 6.42 16.35
CA THR A 33 5.64 6.62 15.51
C THR A 33 5.00 7.95 15.88
N VAL A 34 4.65 8.73 14.88
CA VAL A 34 4.04 10.05 15.06
C VAL A 34 2.75 10.09 14.26
N ASP A 35 1.64 10.31 14.96
CA ASP A 35 0.34 10.57 14.37
C ASP A 35 0.17 12.08 14.14
N VAL A 36 -0.38 12.43 12.97
CA VAL A 36 -0.76 13.81 12.65
C VAL A 36 -2.26 13.96 12.89
N ALA A 37 -2.60 14.59 14.01
CA ALA A 37 -3.98 14.71 14.45
C ALA A 37 -4.82 15.49 13.43
N ASP A 38 -5.98 14.93 13.08
CA ASP A 38 -7.02 15.60 12.29
C ASP A 38 -6.54 16.23 10.98
N LEU A 39 -5.54 15.62 10.33
CA LEU A 39 -4.86 16.21 9.18
C LEU A 39 -5.82 16.78 8.11
N TYR A 40 -6.82 16.00 7.69
CA TYR A 40 -7.74 16.43 6.62
C TYR A 40 -8.68 17.56 7.01
N THR A 41 -9.10 17.60 8.27
CA THR A 41 -10.03 18.61 8.80
C THR A 41 -9.31 19.88 9.26
N MET A 42 -8.00 19.80 9.50
CA MET A 42 -7.21 20.92 10.02
C MET A 42 -6.43 21.70 8.96
N VAL A 43 -6.10 21.08 7.81
CA VAL A 43 -5.39 21.77 6.71
C VAL A 43 -6.20 22.98 6.24
N PRO A 44 -5.62 24.20 6.28
CA PRO A 44 -6.30 25.39 5.78
C PRO A 44 -6.59 25.29 4.28
N GLN A 45 -7.79 25.69 3.86
CA GLN A 45 -8.25 25.48 2.47
C GLN A 45 -7.40 26.26 1.46
N ILE A 46 -7.01 27.50 1.79
CA ILE A 46 -6.22 28.35 0.88
C ILE A 46 -4.80 27.81 0.79
N GLU A 47 -4.16 27.56 1.93
CA GLU A 47 -2.79 27.10 2.03
C GLU A 47 -2.61 25.67 1.50
N GLY A 48 -3.63 24.82 1.63
CA GLY A 48 -3.69 23.50 0.99
C GLY A 48 -3.67 23.61 -0.54
N VAL A 49 -4.48 24.51 -1.12
CA VAL A 49 -4.48 24.76 -2.57
C VAL A 49 -3.17 25.40 -3.05
N LEU A 50 -2.61 26.33 -2.26
CA LEU A 50 -1.30 26.92 -2.55
C LEU A 50 -0.18 25.89 -2.48
N SER A 51 -0.27 24.92 -1.56
CA SER A 51 0.68 23.80 -1.48
C SER A 51 0.60 22.92 -2.73
N LEU A 52 -0.61 22.64 -3.24
CA LEU A 52 -0.78 21.95 -4.52
C LEU A 52 -0.11 22.71 -5.66
N LYS A 53 -0.36 24.03 -5.76
CA LYS A 53 0.29 24.88 -6.77
C LYS A 53 1.81 24.80 -6.68
N LYS A 54 2.35 25.00 -5.48
CA LYS A 54 3.79 24.94 -5.21
C LYS A 54 4.40 23.60 -5.61
N MET A 55 3.68 22.49 -5.37
CA MET A 55 4.11 21.16 -5.80
C MET A 55 4.15 21.05 -7.34
N LEU A 56 3.11 21.50 -8.04
CA LEU A 56 3.06 21.49 -9.50
C LEU A 56 4.19 22.35 -10.11
N ASP A 57 4.48 23.50 -9.52
CA ASP A 57 5.56 24.39 -9.91
C ASP A 57 6.94 23.71 -9.71
N GLU A 58 7.17 23.05 -8.58
CA GLU A 58 8.43 22.30 -8.32
C GLU A 58 8.63 21.12 -9.26
N LEU A 59 7.53 20.47 -9.67
CA LEU A 59 7.55 19.41 -10.69
C LEU A 59 7.68 19.97 -12.11
N LYS A 60 7.70 21.30 -12.28
CA LYS A 60 7.76 22.01 -13.56
C LYS A 60 6.64 21.58 -14.53
N LEU A 61 5.48 21.23 -13.99
CA LEU A 61 4.33 20.80 -14.77
C LEU A 61 3.55 22.02 -15.24
N LYS A 62 3.24 22.07 -16.54
CA LYS A 62 2.36 23.12 -17.12
C LYS A 62 0.90 22.66 -17.24
N GLN A 63 0.70 21.34 -17.32
CA GLN A 63 -0.62 20.71 -17.42
C GLN A 63 -0.60 19.30 -16.81
N VAL A 64 -1.76 18.83 -16.37
CA VAL A 64 -1.97 17.46 -15.89
C VAL A 64 -3.27 16.94 -16.52
N GLY A 65 -3.20 15.79 -17.21
CA GLY A 65 -4.37 15.20 -17.88
C GLY A 65 -5.02 16.15 -18.91
N GLY A 66 -4.21 16.95 -19.62
CA GLY A 66 -4.69 17.96 -20.58
C GLY A 66 -5.22 19.27 -19.96
N LEU A 67 -5.30 19.37 -18.62
CA LEU A 67 -5.74 20.58 -17.92
C LEU A 67 -4.55 21.46 -17.54
N LYS A 68 -4.60 22.75 -17.86
CA LYS A 68 -3.61 23.74 -17.42
C LYS A 68 -3.59 23.82 -15.89
N VAL A 69 -2.41 24.06 -15.31
CA VAL A 69 -2.25 24.23 -13.85
C VAL A 69 -3.20 25.27 -13.29
N GLU A 70 -3.37 26.42 -13.95
CA GLU A 70 -4.29 27.46 -13.50
C GLU A 70 -5.74 26.95 -13.37
N THR A 71 -6.19 26.14 -14.33
CA THR A 71 -7.51 25.51 -14.27
C THR A 71 -7.61 24.55 -13.09
N ILE A 72 -6.58 23.73 -12.87
CA ILE A 72 -6.53 22.79 -11.73
C ILE A 72 -6.62 23.54 -10.41
N ILE A 73 -5.86 24.63 -10.24
CA ILE A 73 -5.87 25.42 -9.00
C ILE A 73 -7.21 26.10 -8.77
N ARG A 74 -7.85 26.64 -9.82
CA ARG A 74 -9.20 27.22 -9.72
C ARG A 74 -10.24 26.18 -9.32
N LEU A 75 -10.20 24.99 -9.93
CA LEU A 75 -11.11 23.89 -9.59
C LEU A 75 -10.87 23.39 -8.16
N SER A 76 -9.61 23.22 -7.75
CA SER A 76 -9.27 22.80 -6.39
C SER A 76 -9.77 23.80 -5.34
N ARG A 77 -9.60 25.10 -5.60
CA ARG A 77 -10.15 26.16 -4.74
C ARG A 77 -11.67 26.10 -4.68
N PHE A 78 -12.33 25.87 -5.81
CA PHE A 78 -13.79 25.75 -5.86
C PHE A 78 -14.27 24.57 -5.02
N VAL A 79 -13.69 23.38 -5.20
CA VAL A 79 -14.05 22.19 -4.43
C VAL A 79 -13.82 22.41 -2.94
N MET A 80 -12.67 22.96 -2.56
CA MET A 80 -12.36 23.18 -1.14
C MET A 80 -13.28 24.19 -0.47
N LYS A 81 -13.63 25.27 -1.16
CA LYS A 81 -14.52 26.30 -0.60
C LYS A 81 -15.98 25.90 -0.56
N ASN A 82 -16.41 24.91 -1.34
CA ASN A 82 -17.81 24.51 -1.46
C ASN A 82 -18.06 23.10 -0.89
N ASN A 83 -17.45 22.79 0.25
CA ASN A 83 -17.69 21.55 0.98
C ASN A 83 -18.92 21.69 1.89
N TYR A 84 -20.07 21.27 1.38
CA TYR A 84 -21.32 21.21 2.14
C TYR A 84 -21.68 19.76 2.46
N PHE A 85 -22.18 19.51 3.67
CA PHE A 85 -22.69 18.20 4.05
C PHE A 85 -23.98 18.33 4.85
N TYR A 86 -24.80 17.28 4.83
CA TYR A 86 -26.05 17.21 5.57
C TYR A 86 -25.88 16.23 6.72
N TYR A 87 -26.24 16.66 7.92
CA TYR A 87 -26.21 15.83 9.12
C TYR A 87 -27.35 16.27 10.05
N ASP A 88 -28.05 15.29 10.63
CA ASP A 88 -29.10 15.52 11.63
C ASP A 88 -30.11 16.62 11.26
N GLY A 89 -30.71 16.53 10.07
CA GLY A 89 -31.72 17.50 9.65
C GLY A 89 -31.18 18.79 9.05
N GLN A 90 -29.87 19.08 9.16
CA GLN A 90 -29.29 20.39 8.86
C GLN A 90 -28.15 20.33 7.85
N TYR A 91 -27.99 21.42 7.09
CA TYR A 91 -26.87 21.63 6.17
C TYR A 91 -25.75 22.38 6.87
N TYR A 92 -24.53 21.86 6.75
CA TYR A 92 -23.32 22.47 7.29
C TYR A 92 -22.36 22.81 6.16
N HIS A 93 -21.67 23.94 6.32
CA HIS A 93 -20.58 24.35 5.44
C HIS A 93 -19.25 24.15 6.17
N GLN A 94 -18.38 23.31 5.60
CA GLN A 94 -17.05 23.09 6.15
C GLN A 94 -16.13 24.25 5.75
N VAL A 95 -15.80 25.09 6.74
CA VAL A 95 -14.97 26.30 6.55
C VAL A 95 -13.46 26.05 6.72
N ARG A 96 -13.07 24.88 7.26
CA ARG A 96 -11.66 24.47 7.47
C ARG A 96 -11.47 23.00 7.10
N GLY A 97 -10.32 22.67 6.55
CA GLY A 97 -10.06 21.34 6.03
C GLY A 97 -10.82 21.05 4.75
N GLY A 98 -10.73 19.80 4.30
CA GLY A 98 -11.56 19.27 3.23
C GLY A 98 -12.42 18.11 3.72
N ALA A 99 -13.41 17.74 2.90
CA ALA A 99 -14.24 16.58 3.19
C ALA A 99 -13.38 15.32 3.29
N MET A 100 -13.59 14.53 4.36
CA MET A 100 -12.98 13.22 4.49
C MET A 100 -13.48 12.30 3.37
N GLY A 101 -12.59 11.48 2.81
CA GLY A 101 -12.90 10.62 1.66
C GLY A 101 -12.85 11.31 0.30
N SER A 102 -12.69 12.63 0.24
CA SER A 102 -12.42 13.33 -1.02
C SER A 102 -11.00 13.01 -1.52
N PRO A 103 -10.85 12.50 -2.77
CA PRO A 103 -9.54 12.26 -3.35
C PRO A 103 -8.66 13.52 -3.40
N LEU A 104 -9.28 14.68 -3.62
CA LEU A 104 -8.57 15.95 -3.67
C LEU A 104 -8.00 16.34 -2.30
N THR A 105 -8.79 16.18 -1.23
CA THR A 105 -8.35 16.49 0.14
C THR A 105 -7.10 15.70 0.50
N LEU A 106 -7.06 14.40 0.17
CA LEU A 106 -5.89 13.55 0.35
C LEU A 106 -4.66 14.09 -0.40
N THR A 107 -4.82 14.43 -1.68
CA THR A 107 -3.71 14.96 -2.50
C THR A 107 -3.18 16.27 -1.94
N MET A 108 -4.05 17.19 -1.54
CA MET A 108 -3.62 18.48 -0.98
C MET A 108 -2.97 18.33 0.40
N ALA A 109 -3.53 17.49 1.28
CA ALA A 109 -2.93 17.21 2.58
C ALA A 109 -1.52 16.62 2.42
N ASN A 110 -1.31 15.73 1.45
CA ASN A 110 0.02 15.21 1.13
C ASN A 110 0.97 16.29 0.60
N CYS A 111 0.49 17.22 -0.23
CA CYS A 111 1.30 18.35 -0.70
C CYS A 111 1.67 19.26 0.48
N TYR A 112 0.70 19.61 1.32
CA TYR A 112 0.89 20.43 2.51
C TYR A 112 1.93 19.83 3.45
N MET A 113 1.77 18.55 3.80
CA MET A 113 2.72 17.82 4.63
C MET A 113 4.11 17.74 4.01
N CYS A 114 4.21 17.59 2.69
CA CYS A 114 5.50 17.57 2.01
C CYS A 114 6.31 18.87 2.18
N PHE A 115 5.64 20.03 2.35
CA PHE A 115 6.32 21.29 2.65
C PHE A 115 6.61 21.46 4.14
N TYR A 116 5.66 21.10 4.99
CA TYR A 116 5.82 21.11 6.45
C TYR A 116 7.01 20.24 6.90
N GLU A 117 7.10 19.01 6.39
CA GLU A 117 8.06 18.00 6.87
C GLU A 117 9.50 18.22 6.39
N ARG A 118 9.76 19.16 5.46
CA ARG A 118 11.09 19.28 4.82
C ARG A 118 12.22 19.52 5.80
N GLN A 119 11.98 20.40 6.76
CA GLN A 119 12.97 20.73 7.78
C GLN A 119 13.17 19.55 8.73
N ILE A 120 12.09 18.85 9.10
CA ILE A 120 12.13 17.64 9.93
C ILE A 120 12.97 16.57 9.23
N VAL A 121 12.64 16.25 7.99
CA VAL A 121 13.37 15.26 7.16
C VAL A 121 14.85 15.60 7.08
N LYS A 122 15.20 16.89 6.90
CA LYS A 122 16.60 17.32 6.84
C LYS A 122 17.31 17.10 8.18
N GLN A 123 16.67 17.44 9.30
CA GLN A 123 17.23 17.25 10.64
C GLN A 123 17.47 15.76 10.93
N ILE A 124 16.49 14.89 10.63
CA ILE A 124 16.61 13.44 10.82
C ILE A 124 17.70 12.83 9.94
N LYS A 125 17.80 13.25 8.68
CA LYS A 125 18.86 12.75 7.78
C LYS A 125 20.24 13.19 8.24
N ASN A 126 20.39 14.42 8.72
CA ASN A 126 21.66 14.93 9.23
C ASN A 126 22.14 14.19 10.47
N SER A 127 21.24 13.60 11.26
CA SER A 127 21.60 12.73 12.39
C SER A 127 21.84 11.27 12.00
N GLY A 128 21.80 10.94 10.70
CA GLY A 128 21.89 9.56 10.22
C GLY A 128 20.64 8.71 10.49
N GLY A 129 19.52 9.32 10.88
CA GLY A 129 18.26 8.62 11.14
C GLY A 129 17.43 8.39 9.86
N LEU A 130 16.32 7.66 10.03
CA LEU A 130 15.33 7.43 8.98
C LEU A 130 14.06 8.21 9.25
N TYR A 131 13.45 8.71 8.19
CA TYR A 131 12.14 9.35 8.19
C TYR A 131 11.28 8.71 7.11
N PHE A 132 10.13 8.20 7.51
CA PHE A 132 9.12 7.65 6.62
C PHE A 132 7.76 8.24 6.95
N ARG A 133 6.92 8.42 5.93
CA ARG A 133 5.53 8.81 6.08
C ARG A 133 4.63 7.91 5.24
N TYR A 134 3.52 7.50 5.83
CA TYR A 134 2.41 6.85 5.16
C TYR A 134 1.16 7.68 5.43
N ILE A 135 0.79 8.53 4.46
CA ILE A 135 -0.36 9.43 4.58
C ILE A 135 -0.22 10.36 5.79
N HIS A 136 -0.88 10.05 6.92
CA HIS A 136 -0.91 10.82 8.16
C HIS A 136 0.00 10.23 9.24
N ASP A 137 0.44 8.98 9.08
CA ASP A 137 1.35 8.33 10.02
C ASP A 137 2.79 8.59 9.60
N ILE A 138 3.63 9.00 10.54
CA ILE A 138 5.07 9.19 10.36
C ILE A 138 5.80 8.16 11.21
N PHE A 139 6.92 7.67 10.70
CA PHE A 139 7.80 6.73 11.38
C PHE A 139 9.25 7.20 11.30
N LEU A 140 9.91 7.22 12.46
CA LEU A 140 11.28 7.66 12.62
C LEU A 140 12.12 6.55 13.26
N VAL A 141 13.38 6.45 12.82
CA VAL A 141 14.41 5.65 13.48
C VAL A 141 15.60 6.54 13.76
N ILE A 142 16.04 6.62 15.03
CA ILE A 142 17.08 7.57 15.41
C ILE A 142 17.87 7.12 16.63
N ASN A 143 19.12 7.54 16.72
CA ASN A 143 20.02 7.29 17.85
C ASN A 143 20.12 8.51 18.78
N TRP A 144 19.04 9.28 18.88
CA TRP A 144 18.99 10.40 19.82
C TRP A 144 18.51 9.92 21.18
N PRO A 145 18.95 10.56 22.28
CA PRO A 145 18.32 10.36 23.56
C PRO A 145 16.81 10.66 23.48
N THR A 146 15.98 9.80 24.07
CA THR A 146 14.51 9.93 24.07
C THR A 146 14.04 11.33 24.48
N ARG A 147 14.64 11.91 25.53
CA ARG A 147 14.35 13.29 25.99
C ARG A 147 14.58 14.36 24.92
N HIS A 148 15.61 14.17 24.09
CA HIS A 148 15.94 15.10 23.03
C HIS A 148 14.90 15.01 21.92
N LEU A 149 14.52 13.80 21.52
CA LEU A 149 13.47 13.60 20.52
C LEU A 149 12.13 14.20 20.96
N PHE A 150 11.70 14.00 22.21
CA PHE A 150 10.49 14.63 22.74
C PHE A 150 10.51 16.15 22.61
N LYS A 151 11.60 16.79 23.05
CA LYS A 151 11.75 18.25 22.91
C LYS A 151 11.77 18.71 21.45
N GLN A 152 12.30 17.91 20.53
CA GLN A 152 12.26 18.24 19.11
C GLN A 152 10.85 18.12 18.52
N ILE A 153 10.06 17.12 18.94
CA ILE A 153 8.66 17.00 18.53
C ILE A 153 7.84 18.20 19.04
N GLU A 154 8.08 18.66 20.26
CA GLU A 154 7.46 19.90 20.77
C GLU A 154 7.81 21.12 19.92
N ARG A 155 9.06 21.21 19.42
CA ARG A 155 9.48 22.28 18.50
C ARG A 155 8.85 22.16 17.12
N TRP A 156 8.77 20.95 16.57
CA TRP A 156 8.11 20.71 15.28
C TRP A 156 6.61 21.05 15.34
N ASN A 157 5.97 20.85 16.48
CA ASN A 157 4.60 21.31 16.75
C ASN A 157 4.43 22.84 16.69
N GLN A 158 5.51 23.62 16.74
CA GLN A 158 5.47 25.08 16.57
C GLN A 158 5.73 25.54 15.13
N PHE A 159 6.09 24.63 14.21
CA PHE A 159 6.33 24.99 12.81
C PHE A 159 5.05 25.44 12.09
N ASP A 160 3.91 24.90 12.51
CA ASP A 160 2.62 25.20 11.92
C ASP A 160 1.50 25.00 12.94
N ARG A 161 0.72 26.04 13.21
CA ARG A 161 -0.43 26.02 14.14
C ARG A 161 -1.55 25.04 13.73
N ASN A 162 -1.56 24.60 12.47
CA ASN A 162 -2.57 23.69 11.93
C ASN A 162 -2.17 22.21 12.02
N ILE A 163 -0.91 21.92 12.35
CA ILE A 163 -0.38 20.57 12.42
C ILE A 163 -0.05 20.25 13.86
N LYS A 164 -0.65 19.17 14.38
CA LYS A 164 -0.35 18.64 15.70
C LYS A 164 0.18 17.22 15.58
N LEU A 165 1.39 17.03 16.08
CA LEU A 165 2.12 15.78 16.14
C LEU A 165 1.94 15.16 17.53
N SER A 166 1.50 13.90 17.56
CA SER A 166 1.46 13.06 18.75
C SER A 166 2.41 11.89 18.56
N ALA A 167 3.38 11.71 19.44
CA ALA A 167 4.46 10.75 19.26
C ALA A 167 4.44 9.65 20.32
N ASN A 168 4.69 8.42 19.88
CA ASN A 168 4.98 7.27 20.73
C ASN A 168 6.42 6.81 20.45
N ILE A 169 7.26 6.83 21.49
CA ILE A 169 8.69 6.56 21.40
C ILE A 169 9.02 5.33 22.24
N GLY A 170 9.78 4.39 21.68
CA GLY A 170 10.22 3.21 22.41
C GLY A 170 11.30 2.41 21.69
N LEU A 171 11.77 1.36 22.36
CA LEU A 171 12.63 0.35 21.74
C LEU A 171 11.84 -0.61 20.85
N SER A 172 10.51 -0.61 20.94
CA SER A 172 9.62 -1.31 20.03
C SER A 172 8.44 -0.45 19.62
N THR A 173 7.91 -0.71 18.41
CA THR A 173 6.71 -0.06 17.91
C THR A 173 6.10 -0.84 16.75
N SER A 174 4.90 -0.46 16.33
CA SER A 174 4.26 -0.98 15.13
C SER A 174 3.99 0.13 14.14
N PHE A 175 4.30 -0.08 12.86
CA PHE A 175 3.96 0.83 11.78
C PHE A 175 3.49 0.04 10.56
N LEU A 176 2.35 0.44 9.99
CA LEU A 176 1.62 -0.35 8.99
C LEU A 176 1.30 -1.77 9.54
N ASP A 177 1.69 -2.81 8.81
CA ASP A 177 1.53 -4.21 9.15
C ASP A 177 2.82 -4.85 9.71
N LEU A 178 3.76 -4.03 10.20
CA LEU A 178 5.06 -4.43 10.70
C LEU A 178 5.24 -4.05 12.18
N TYR A 179 5.64 -5.02 13.00
CA TYR A 179 6.16 -4.79 14.34
C TYR A 179 7.69 -4.78 14.28
N MET A 180 8.30 -3.86 15.01
CA MET A 180 9.75 -3.66 15.07
C MET A 180 10.18 -3.53 16.51
N GLU A 181 11.32 -4.13 16.84
CA GLU A 181 11.91 -4.07 18.17
C GLU A 181 13.44 -4.05 18.06
N ASN A 182 14.06 -3.26 18.93
CA ASN A 182 15.50 -3.21 19.10
C ASN A 182 15.86 -4.14 20.26
N LYS A 183 16.40 -5.32 19.92
CA LYS A 183 16.92 -6.29 20.88
C LYS A 183 18.43 -6.15 20.94
N ASP A 184 18.91 -5.36 21.91
CA ASP A 184 20.33 -5.17 22.18
C ASP A 184 21.15 -4.73 20.96
N GLY A 185 20.61 -3.81 20.16
CA GLY A 185 21.24 -3.28 18.94
C GLY A 185 20.96 -4.10 17.68
N LYS A 186 20.07 -5.10 17.77
CA LYS A 186 19.64 -5.91 16.61
C LYS A 186 18.17 -5.65 16.30
N LEU A 187 17.89 -5.45 15.01
CA LEU A 187 16.53 -5.29 14.51
C LEU A 187 15.78 -6.62 14.54
N PHE A 188 14.75 -6.71 15.38
CA PHE A 188 13.76 -7.76 15.37
C PHE A 188 12.48 -7.25 14.70
N THR A 189 11.92 -8.05 13.79
CA THR A 189 10.69 -7.69 13.05
C THR A 189 9.74 -8.86 12.96
N THR A 190 8.44 -8.59 13.03
CA THR A 190 7.35 -9.58 12.88
C THR A 190 6.12 -8.95 12.23
N VAL A 191 5.16 -9.76 11.80
CA VAL A 191 3.88 -9.26 11.31
C VAL A 191 3.10 -8.65 12.48
N TYR A 192 2.64 -7.41 12.31
CA TYR A 192 1.77 -6.74 13.28
C TYR A 192 0.29 -6.90 12.89
N GLN A 193 -0.52 -7.22 13.88
CA GLN A 193 -1.98 -7.24 13.79
C GLN A 193 -2.53 -6.32 14.89
N LYS A 194 -3.47 -5.44 14.53
CA LYS A 194 -4.14 -4.59 15.52
C LYS A 194 -4.91 -5.46 16.52
N PRO A 195 -5.15 -5.00 17.76
CA PRO A 195 -5.94 -5.75 18.74
C PRO A 195 -7.36 -6.10 18.25
N SER A 196 -7.93 -5.29 17.36
CA SER A 196 -9.23 -5.53 16.72
C SER A 196 -9.16 -6.45 15.49
N TYR A 197 -8.00 -7.02 15.19
CA TYR A 197 -7.85 -7.93 14.05
C TYR A 197 -8.64 -9.20 14.28
N GLU A 198 -9.50 -9.51 13.33
CA GLU A 198 -10.14 -10.81 13.22
C GLU A 198 -9.41 -11.64 12.17
N PRO A 199 -9.26 -12.96 12.36
CA PRO A 199 -8.66 -13.87 11.38
C PRO A 199 -9.61 -14.11 10.20
N TYR A 200 -10.17 -13.05 9.62
CA TYR A 200 -11.10 -13.08 8.50
C TYR A 200 -10.35 -12.90 7.19
N TYR A 201 -10.40 -13.94 6.37
CA TYR A 201 -10.00 -13.91 4.98
C TYR A 201 -11.21 -14.15 4.11
N LEU A 202 -11.09 -13.83 2.82
CA LEU A 202 -12.12 -14.15 1.84
C LEU A 202 -12.52 -15.63 1.96
N PRO A 203 -13.75 -15.97 2.38
CA PRO A 203 -14.14 -17.36 2.63
C PRO A 203 -13.99 -18.22 1.38
N PHE A 204 -13.49 -19.44 1.53
CA PHE A 204 -13.22 -20.31 0.38
C PHE A 204 -14.49 -20.68 -0.40
N ASN A 205 -15.64 -20.73 0.28
CA ASN A 205 -16.96 -20.99 -0.31
C ASN A 205 -17.61 -19.75 -0.95
N SER A 206 -17.01 -18.56 -0.85
CA SER A 206 -17.54 -17.34 -1.46
C SER A 206 -17.50 -17.41 -2.99
N ILE A 207 -18.37 -16.66 -3.68
CA ILE A 207 -18.45 -16.64 -5.17
C ILE A 207 -17.40 -15.69 -5.76
N HIS A 208 -16.13 -15.94 -5.42
CA HIS A 208 -14.99 -15.19 -5.96
C HIS A 208 -14.13 -16.06 -6.86
N PRO A 209 -13.51 -15.49 -7.91
CA PRO A 209 -12.60 -16.22 -8.78
C PRO A 209 -11.52 -16.99 -8.01
N LEU A 210 -11.23 -18.22 -8.44
CA LEU A 210 -10.28 -19.10 -7.76
C LEU A 210 -8.88 -18.47 -7.65
N HIS A 211 -8.46 -17.65 -8.61
CA HIS A 211 -7.15 -16.99 -8.56
C HIS A 211 -7.02 -16.03 -7.36
N MET A 212 -8.10 -15.39 -6.91
CA MET A 212 -8.08 -14.54 -5.71
C MET A 212 -7.87 -15.39 -4.45
N LYS A 213 -8.60 -16.51 -4.36
CA LYS A 213 -8.45 -17.47 -3.25
C LYS A 213 -7.05 -18.10 -3.22
N LYS A 214 -6.47 -18.42 -4.38
CA LYS A 214 -5.08 -18.91 -4.49
C LYS A 214 -4.07 -17.87 -4.02
N ASN A 215 -4.31 -16.60 -4.34
CA ASN A 215 -3.39 -15.52 -3.97
C ASN A 215 -3.31 -15.31 -2.46
N ILE A 216 -4.39 -15.52 -1.70
CA ILE A 216 -4.39 -15.20 -0.26
C ILE A 216 -3.35 -16.02 0.54
N PRO A 217 -3.34 -17.37 0.51
CA PRO A 217 -2.30 -18.13 1.20
C PRO A 217 -0.89 -17.78 0.70
N TYR A 218 -0.75 -17.59 -0.62
CA TYR A 218 0.54 -17.25 -1.24
C TYR A 218 1.08 -15.91 -0.72
N THR A 219 0.28 -14.83 -0.75
CA THR A 219 0.75 -13.48 -0.39
C THR A 219 0.94 -13.34 1.11
N MET A 220 0.11 -14.00 1.92
CA MET A 220 0.24 -13.95 3.38
C MET A 220 1.48 -14.71 3.85
N LEU A 221 1.78 -15.88 3.28
CA LEU A 221 3.02 -16.59 3.58
C LEU A 221 4.25 -15.79 3.11
N LEU A 222 4.17 -15.16 1.93
CA LEU A 222 5.22 -14.28 1.44
C LEU A 222 5.49 -13.12 2.39
N ARG A 223 4.42 -12.51 2.93
CA ARG A 223 4.52 -11.46 3.94
C ARG A 223 5.18 -11.97 5.21
N ALA A 224 4.76 -13.14 5.72
CA ALA A 224 5.34 -13.74 6.92
C ALA A 224 6.86 -13.93 6.78
N ILE A 225 7.33 -14.51 5.67
CA ILE A 225 8.77 -14.71 5.44
C ILE A 225 9.52 -13.38 5.34
N ARG A 226 8.95 -12.40 4.64
CA ARG A 226 9.58 -11.07 4.49
C ARG A 226 9.67 -10.33 5.81
N TYR A 227 8.66 -10.43 6.66
CA TYR A 227 8.56 -9.58 7.86
C TYR A 227 9.20 -10.23 9.08
N CYS A 228 9.03 -11.53 9.29
CA CYS A 228 9.59 -12.22 10.45
C CYS A 228 11.11 -12.36 10.33
N SER A 229 11.87 -11.70 11.21
CA SER A 229 13.35 -11.74 11.22
C SER A 229 13.92 -13.04 11.77
N THR A 230 13.14 -13.85 12.49
CA THR A 230 13.59 -15.12 13.04
C THR A 230 12.74 -16.28 12.53
N PHE A 231 13.31 -17.48 12.57
CA PHE A 231 12.59 -18.68 12.12
C PHE A 231 11.40 -18.99 13.03
N GLU A 232 11.55 -18.77 14.34
CA GLU A 232 10.53 -19.03 15.35
C GLU A 232 9.31 -18.13 15.14
N SER A 233 9.54 -16.83 14.93
CA SER A 233 8.47 -15.87 14.65
C SER A 233 7.79 -16.13 13.30
N TYR A 234 8.53 -16.62 12.31
CA TYR A 234 7.95 -17.09 11.05
C TYR A 234 7.07 -18.32 11.23
N LEU A 235 7.50 -19.31 12.01
CA LEU A 235 6.70 -20.50 12.29
C LEU A 235 5.41 -20.14 12.99
N GLU A 236 5.48 -19.27 14.01
CA GLU A 236 4.30 -18.80 14.73
C GLU A 236 3.31 -18.09 13.79
N GLU A 237 3.80 -17.18 12.94
CA GLU A 237 2.95 -16.47 11.97
C GLU A 237 2.38 -17.42 10.90
N LYS A 238 3.16 -18.41 10.46
CA LYS A 238 2.70 -19.44 9.53
C LYS A 238 1.56 -20.26 10.12
N GLU A 239 1.64 -20.65 11.39
CA GLU A 239 0.57 -21.39 12.07
C GLU A 239 -0.67 -20.52 12.30
N LYS A 240 -0.50 -19.25 12.70
CA LYS A 240 -1.62 -18.28 12.76
C LYS A 240 -2.33 -18.14 11.42
N LEU A 241 -1.55 -18.01 10.34
CA LEU A 241 -2.08 -17.98 8.97
C LEU A 241 -2.83 -19.26 8.61
N ARG A 242 -2.26 -20.44 8.90
CA ARG A 242 -2.91 -21.72 8.64
C ARG A 242 -4.25 -21.82 9.36
N MET A 243 -4.27 -21.49 10.65
CA MET A 243 -5.48 -21.50 11.47
C MET A 243 -6.55 -20.56 10.89
N ALA A 244 -6.18 -19.32 10.58
CA ALA A 244 -7.09 -18.36 9.97
C ALA A 244 -7.65 -18.85 8.61
N LEU A 245 -6.83 -19.44 7.75
CA LEU A 245 -7.31 -20.01 6.47
C LEU A 245 -8.29 -21.17 6.68
N LEU A 246 -8.02 -22.06 7.64
CA LEU A 246 -8.92 -23.17 7.99
C LEU A 246 -10.26 -22.66 8.54
N LEU A 247 -10.24 -21.64 9.39
CA LEU A 247 -11.46 -20.97 9.89
C LEU A 247 -12.29 -20.40 8.74
N ASN A 248 -11.63 -19.88 7.70
CA ASN A 248 -12.25 -19.39 6.45
C ASN A 248 -12.53 -20.50 5.42
N LYS A 249 -12.56 -21.77 5.85
CA LYS A 249 -12.94 -22.96 5.07
C LYS A 249 -12.01 -23.31 3.90
N TYR A 250 -10.76 -22.86 3.91
CA TYR A 250 -9.79 -23.30 2.92
C TYR A 250 -9.43 -24.78 3.15
N PRO A 251 -9.49 -25.65 2.12
CA PRO A 251 -9.06 -27.04 2.26
C PRO A 251 -7.57 -27.12 2.61
N SER A 252 -7.19 -27.99 3.56
CA SER A 252 -5.79 -28.12 4.00
C SER A 252 -4.82 -28.39 2.83
N GLN A 253 -5.19 -29.31 1.92
CA GLN A 253 -4.39 -29.58 0.72
C GLN A 253 -4.24 -28.37 -0.20
N PHE A 254 -5.26 -27.51 -0.27
CA PHE A 254 -5.20 -26.28 -1.06
C PHE A 254 -4.19 -25.30 -0.46
N ILE A 255 -4.21 -25.13 0.87
CA ILE A 255 -3.24 -24.29 1.60
C ILE A 255 -1.82 -24.78 1.33
N GLU A 256 -1.57 -26.08 1.52
CA GLU A 256 -0.25 -26.68 1.28
C GLU A 256 0.24 -26.49 -0.16
N ASN A 257 -0.65 -26.68 -1.14
CA ASN A 257 -0.30 -26.51 -2.53
C ASN A 257 0.11 -25.05 -2.85
N GLU A 258 -0.59 -24.05 -2.29
CA GLU A 258 -0.22 -22.65 -2.50
C GLU A 258 1.05 -22.26 -1.73
N PHE A 259 1.30 -22.84 -0.55
CA PHE A 259 2.57 -22.68 0.18
C PHE A 259 3.75 -23.26 -0.62
N LYS A 260 3.60 -24.48 -1.15
CA LYS A 260 4.61 -25.11 -2.00
C LYS A 260 4.97 -24.27 -3.22
N LYS A 261 3.96 -23.69 -3.90
CA LYS A 261 4.21 -22.80 -5.05
C LYS A 261 5.08 -21.60 -4.72
N LEU A 262 4.96 -21.06 -3.50
CA LEU A 262 5.83 -19.97 -3.07
C LEU A 262 7.28 -20.43 -3.00
N PHE A 263 7.54 -21.57 -2.35
CA PHE A 263 8.90 -22.12 -2.25
C PHE A 263 9.48 -22.47 -3.62
N THR A 264 8.70 -23.12 -4.49
CA THR A 264 9.12 -23.42 -5.87
C THR A 264 9.45 -22.15 -6.66
N LYS A 265 8.67 -21.07 -6.51
CA LYS A 265 8.92 -19.81 -7.23
C LYS A 265 10.21 -19.10 -6.81
N TYR A 266 10.69 -19.36 -5.60
CA TYR A 266 11.92 -18.79 -5.07
C TYR A 266 13.07 -19.81 -5.02
N ASP A 267 12.96 -20.94 -5.71
CA ASP A 267 13.91 -22.06 -5.72
C ASP A 267 14.37 -22.42 -4.30
N ILE A 268 13.40 -22.71 -3.43
CA ILE A 268 13.61 -23.19 -2.07
C ILE A 268 13.20 -24.67 -2.04
N ASP A 269 14.17 -25.54 -2.30
CA ASP A 269 13.94 -27.00 -2.39
C ASP A 269 13.96 -27.68 -1.03
N GLU A 270 14.69 -27.11 -0.07
CA GLU A 270 14.76 -27.62 1.30
C GLU A 270 13.75 -26.93 2.22
N PRO A 271 13.18 -27.65 3.20
CA PRO A 271 12.36 -27.05 4.25
C PRO A 271 13.12 -25.93 4.96
N LEU A 272 12.44 -24.82 5.24
CA LEU A 272 12.98 -23.76 6.09
C LEU A 272 13.22 -24.31 7.50
N LYS A 273 14.42 -24.03 8.02
CA LYS A 273 14.94 -24.39 9.34
C LYS A 273 15.71 -23.20 9.88
N ILE A 274 15.98 -23.18 11.19
CA ILE A 274 16.76 -22.12 11.86
C ILE A 274 18.04 -21.77 11.07
N LEU A 275 18.79 -22.79 10.62
CA LEU A 275 20.10 -22.62 9.98
C LEU A 275 20.04 -22.01 8.57
N ASN A 276 18.97 -22.23 7.81
CA ASN A 276 18.85 -21.76 6.42
C ASN A 276 17.87 -20.58 6.24
N TYR A 277 17.08 -20.26 7.28
CA TYR A 277 16.00 -19.29 7.19
C TYR A 277 16.46 -17.91 6.75
N GLU A 278 17.48 -17.35 7.39
CA GLU A 278 17.92 -15.97 7.10
C GLU A 278 18.44 -15.85 5.66
N LYS A 279 19.20 -16.85 5.18
CA LYS A 279 19.67 -16.89 3.79
C LYS A 279 18.51 -16.89 2.79
N GLN A 280 17.49 -17.72 3.02
CA GLN A 280 16.34 -17.82 2.12
C GLN A 280 15.43 -16.58 2.20
N ARG A 281 15.29 -16.01 3.40
CA ARG A 281 14.59 -14.75 3.63
C ARG A 281 15.24 -13.61 2.86
N GLN A 282 16.56 -13.47 2.94
CA GLN A 282 17.29 -12.45 2.18
C GLN A 282 17.15 -12.65 0.67
N LYS A 283 17.17 -13.90 0.18
CA LYS A 283 16.87 -14.21 -1.23
C LYS A 283 15.49 -13.68 -1.65
N ILE A 284 14.47 -13.87 -0.81
CA ILE A 284 13.10 -13.39 -1.06
C ILE A 284 12.99 -11.87 -0.99
N ILE A 285 13.65 -11.22 -0.04
CA ILE A 285 13.62 -9.75 0.11
C ILE A 285 14.34 -9.08 -1.06
N ASN A 286 15.47 -9.64 -1.49
CA ASN A 286 16.27 -9.09 -2.59
C ASN A 286 15.70 -9.43 -3.97
N SER A 287 14.75 -10.37 -4.05
CA SER A 287 14.07 -10.68 -5.31
C SER A 287 13.39 -9.43 -5.89
N SER A 288 13.75 -9.08 -7.12
CA SER A 288 13.21 -7.93 -7.81
C SER A 288 11.70 -8.07 -8.00
N GLN A 289 10.92 -7.11 -7.51
CA GLN A 289 9.55 -6.97 -7.97
C GLN A 289 9.58 -6.64 -9.46
N LYS A 290 8.88 -7.44 -10.28
CA LYS A 290 8.56 -7.00 -11.64
C LYS A 290 7.78 -5.69 -11.50
N MET A 291 8.39 -4.57 -11.89
CA MET A 291 7.65 -3.33 -12.06
C MET A 291 6.48 -3.63 -12.96
N LYS A 292 5.27 -3.37 -12.49
CA LYS A 292 4.10 -3.42 -13.35
C LYS A 292 4.35 -2.37 -14.43
N LEU A 293 4.52 -2.82 -15.68
CA LEU A 293 4.76 -1.92 -16.81
C LEU A 293 3.66 -0.86 -16.78
N MET A 294 4.06 0.42 -16.79
CA MET A 294 3.10 1.50 -16.92
C MET A 294 2.36 1.32 -18.24
N VAL A 295 1.03 1.24 -18.14
CA VAL A 295 0.19 1.16 -19.32
C VAL A 295 0.16 2.54 -19.95
N ASN A 296 0.56 2.64 -21.21
CA ASN A 296 0.45 3.88 -21.97
C ASN A 296 -1.02 4.08 -22.38
N TYR A 297 -1.79 4.84 -21.60
CA TYR A 297 -3.20 5.09 -21.86
C TYR A 297 -3.48 5.90 -23.14
N GLU A 298 -2.46 6.53 -23.75
CA GLU A 298 -2.62 7.18 -25.07
C GLU A 298 -2.69 6.14 -26.19
N LYS A 299 -2.02 5.01 -26.01
CA LYS A 299 -1.91 3.93 -27.01
C LYS A 299 -2.55 2.62 -26.59
N THR A 300 -3.31 2.60 -25.48
CA THR A 300 -3.86 1.36 -24.94
C THR A 300 -5.33 1.51 -24.63
N ILE A 301 -6.12 0.54 -25.09
CA ILE A 301 -7.54 0.42 -24.70
C ILE A 301 -7.76 -0.83 -23.85
N PHE A 302 -8.63 -0.73 -22.85
CA PHE A 302 -9.05 -1.89 -22.07
C PHE A 302 -10.35 -2.47 -22.61
N VAL A 303 -10.30 -3.70 -23.09
CA VAL A 303 -11.46 -4.43 -23.60
C VAL A 303 -11.92 -5.42 -22.56
N HIS A 304 -13.04 -5.10 -21.92
CA HIS A 304 -13.62 -5.95 -20.88
C HIS A 304 -14.53 -7.03 -21.48
N PHE A 305 -14.31 -8.29 -21.13
CA PHE A 305 -15.15 -9.42 -21.57
C PHE A 305 -15.61 -10.26 -20.39
N THR A 306 -16.75 -10.94 -20.54
CA THR A 306 -17.44 -11.63 -19.43
C THR A 306 -17.19 -13.14 -19.43
N TYR A 307 -17.38 -13.80 -20.56
CA TYR A 307 -17.21 -15.25 -20.70
C TYR A 307 -16.99 -15.63 -22.16
N CYS A 308 -16.04 -16.54 -22.41
CA CYS A 308 -15.88 -17.25 -23.66
C CYS A 308 -15.78 -18.75 -23.37
N SER A 309 -16.38 -19.58 -24.22
CA SER A 309 -16.37 -21.05 -24.09
C SER A 309 -14.96 -21.65 -24.02
N ASN A 310 -13.94 -20.95 -24.55
CA ASN A 310 -12.54 -21.36 -24.43
C ASN A 310 -11.62 -20.18 -24.04
N MET A 311 -11.48 -19.96 -22.74
CA MET A 311 -10.63 -18.91 -22.16
C MET A 311 -9.14 -19.03 -22.51
N LYS A 312 -8.65 -20.24 -22.84
CA LYS A 312 -7.24 -20.46 -23.17
C LYS A 312 -6.91 -19.93 -24.58
N LEU A 313 -7.84 -20.07 -25.52
CA LEU A 313 -7.66 -19.64 -26.91
C LEU A 313 -8.20 -18.23 -27.19
N PHE A 314 -9.13 -17.73 -26.37
CA PHE A 314 -9.79 -16.45 -26.61
C PHE A 314 -8.81 -15.27 -26.74
N PRO A 315 -7.82 -15.06 -25.85
CA PRO A 315 -6.88 -13.95 -26.00
C PRO A 315 -6.12 -13.98 -27.32
N LYS A 316 -5.62 -15.17 -27.71
CA LYS A 316 -4.90 -15.35 -28.97
C LYS A 316 -5.79 -15.02 -30.16
N LYS A 317 -7.01 -15.58 -30.20
CA LYS A 317 -7.98 -15.33 -31.29
C LYS A 317 -8.39 -13.86 -31.37
N PHE A 318 -8.62 -13.21 -30.24
CA PHE A 318 -8.96 -11.79 -30.19
C PHE A 318 -7.84 -10.94 -30.80
N HIS A 319 -6.58 -11.15 -30.40
CA HIS A 319 -5.46 -10.41 -30.98
C HIS A 319 -5.25 -10.71 -32.48
N THR A 320 -5.47 -11.94 -32.92
CA THR A 320 -5.45 -12.27 -34.35
C THR A 320 -6.52 -11.50 -35.13
N LEU A 321 -7.75 -11.41 -34.60
CA LEU A 321 -8.83 -10.64 -35.23
C LEU A 321 -8.58 -9.14 -35.17
N TRP A 322 -8.05 -8.64 -34.04
CA TRP A 322 -7.70 -7.24 -33.88
C TRP A 322 -6.70 -6.80 -34.94
N ASN A 323 -5.60 -7.54 -35.11
CA ASN A 323 -4.61 -7.23 -36.13
C ASN A 323 -5.25 -7.33 -37.53
N LYS A 324 -5.97 -8.41 -37.83
CA LYS A 324 -6.63 -8.58 -39.15
C LYS A 324 -7.50 -7.38 -39.57
N TYR A 325 -8.24 -6.79 -38.65
CA TYR A 325 -9.20 -5.72 -38.98
C TYR A 325 -8.68 -4.30 -38.74
N PHE A 326 -7.69 -4.12 -37.86
CA PHE A 326 -7.25 -2.79 -37.43
C PHE A 326 -5.79 -2.48 -37.79
N GLU A 327 -5.06 -3.39 -38.43
CA GLU A 327 -3.66 -3.17 -38.85
C GLU A 327 -3.49 -1.99 -39.84
N GLU A 328 -4.46 -1.79 -40.74
CA GLU A 328 -4.48 -0.66 -41.70
C GLU A 328 -5.38 0.50 -41.24
N SER A 329 -5.93 0.43 -40.02
CA SER A 329 -6.84 1.45 -39.48
C SER A 329 -6.07 2.62 -38.84
N PRO A 330 -6.65 3.82 -38.73
CA PRO A 330 -6.05 4.93 -37.95
C PRO A 330 -5.74 4.61 -36.48
N ILE A 331 -6.27 3.50 -35.95
CA ILE A 331 -6.01 3.00 -34.59
C ILE A 331 -5.02 1.83 -34.54
N ASN A 332 -4.24 1.58 -35.60
CA ASN A 332 -3.28 0.48 -35.65
C ASN A 332 -2.20 0.56 -34.55
N GLU A 333 -1.90 1.75 -34.06
CA GLU A 333 -0.99 1.95 -32.92
C GLU A 333 -1.63 1.64 -31.55
N VAL A 334 -2.95 1.41 -31.50
CA VAL A 334 -3.68 1.11 -30.27
C VAL A 334 -3.52 -0.37 -29.91
N ILE A 335 -3.01 -0.61 -28.71
CA ILE A 335 -2.83 -1.93 -28.12
C ILE A 335 -4.06 -2.27 -27.26
N PRO A 336 -4.87 -3.27 -27.62
CA PRO A 336 -5.98 -3.70 -26.79
C PRO A 336 -5.48 -4.60 -25.66
N ILE A 337 -5.85 -4.30 -24.42
CA ILE A 337 -5.61 -5.16 -23.26
C ILE A 337 -6.94 -5.77 -22.83
N LEU A 338 -6.99 -7.10 -22.82
CA LEU A 338 -8.17 -7.83 -22.38
C LEU A 338 -8.25 -7.87 -20.84
N GLY A 339 -9.38 -7.40 -20.31
CA GLY A 339 -9.74 -7.51 -18.90
C GLY A 339 -10.98 -8.37 -18.70
N THR A 340 -11.05 -9.15 -17.63
CA THR A 340 -12.28 -9.87 -17.29
C THR A 340 -13.22 -8.98 -16.49
N LYS A 341 -14.50 -8.93 -16.84
CA LYS A 341 -15.56 -8.27 -16.05
C LYS A 341 -16.50 -9.34 -15.51
N ASN A 342 -16.61 -9.44 -14.18
CA ASN A 342 -17.63 -10.29 -13.57
C ASN A 342 -19.01 -9.64 -13.81
N THR A 343 -19.93 -10.39 -14.36
CA THR A 343 -21.34 -9.97 -14.48
C THR A 343 -22.23 -10.95 -13.72
N TYR A 344 -23.26 -10.40 -13.07
CA TYR A 344 -24.33 -11.13 -12.37
C TYR A 344 -24.96 -12.27 -13.21
N ASN A 345 -24.85 -12.18 -14.55
CA ASN A 345 -25.51 -13.07 -15.50
C ASN A 345 -24.90 -14.48 -15.61
N LEU A 346 -23.72 -14.73 -15.03
CA LEU A 346 -23.14 -16.08 -15.04
C LEU A 346 -23.95 -17.08 -14.19
N GLN A 347 -24.61 -16.60 -13.14
CA GLN A 347 -25.44 -17.40 -12.24
C GLN A 347 -26.74 -17.88 -12.92
N ARG A 348 -27.33 -17.07 -13.82
CA ARG A 348 -28.53 -17.46 -14.58
C ARG A 348 -28.25 -18.50 -15.67
N ARG A 349 -27.04 -18.50 -16.26
CA ARG A 349 -26.69 -19.43 -17.34
C ARG A 349 -26.24 -20.82 -16.85
N LEU A 350 -25.76 -20.93 -15.61
CA LEU A 350 -25.29 -22.20 -15.03
C LEU A 350 -26.37 -22.96 -14.25
N VAL A 351 -27.56 -22.38 -14.05
CA VAL A 351 -28.68 -22.99 -13.30
C VAL A 351 -29.67 -23.74 -14.21
N GLN A 352 -29.55 -23.64 -15.53
CA GLN A 352 -30.42 -24.37 -16.47
C GLN A 352 -29.76 -25.61 -17.07
N THR A 353 -29.34 -26.57 -16.23
CA THR A 353 -29.12 -27.96 -16.66
C THR A 353 -29.41 -28.94 -15.52
N LYS A 354 -30.66 -28.95 -15.05
CA LYS A 354 -31.30 -30.20 -14.64
C LYS A 354 -32.67 -30.27 -15.33
N THR A 355 -32.68 -30.92 -16.49
CA THR A 355 -33.90 -31.51 -17.04
C THR A 355 -34.38 -32.56 -16.03
N ASN A 356 -35.49 -32.28 -15.35
CA ASN A 356 -36.23 -33.31 -14.63
C ASN A 356 -36.69 -34.34 -15.65
N LYS A 357 -36.05 -35.52 -15.66
CA LYS A 357 -36.70 -36.76 -16.07
C LYS A 357 -37.37 -37.31 -14.82
N GLY A 358 -38.67 -37.52 -14.93
CA GLY A 358 -39.60 -37.91 -13.87
C GLY A 358 -40.96 -37.38 -14.27
#